data_AF-A0A7G8IKP1-F1
#
_entry.id   AF-A0A7G8IKP1-F1
#
_cell.length_a   1.000
_cell.length_b   1.000
_cell.length_c   1.000
_cell.angle_alpha   90.00
_cell.angle_beta   90.00
_cell.angle_gamma   90.00
#
_symmetry.space_group_name_H-M   'P 1'
#
loop_
_entity.id
_entity.type
_entity.pdbx_description
1 polymer ?
#
loop_
_entity_poly.entity_id
_entity_poly.type
_entity_poly.pdbx_seq_one_letter_code
_entity_poly.pdbx_strand_id
1 'polypeptide(L)'
;MPKKSKSTNNDLAATWTKEAQALTYEEAFQALDLLLVKLQDDSLPLSDLQSSHQRAEIYLQRCQALLSDVEQSVLELNPDTLETQPLEQQQDA
;
A
#
# COMPACT_ATOMS: atom_id res chain seq x y z
N MET A 1 -18.85 -32.20 0.22
CA MET A 1 -19.17 -30.80 -0.13
C MET A 1 -17.84 -30.04 -0.28
N PRO A 2 -17.50 -29.45 -1.44
CA PRO A 2 -16.14 -28.99 -1.70
C PRO A 2 -15.85 -27.59 -1.14
N LYS A 3 -14.72 -27.48 -0.44
CA LYS A 3 -14.11 -26.25 0.09
C LYS A 3 -13.44 -25.48 -1.08
N LYS A 4 -14.13 -24.58 -1.77
CA LYS A 4 -13.54 -23.78 -2.88
C LYS A 4 -13.47 -22.27 -2.65
N SER A 5 -14.03 -21.74 -1.56
CA SER A 5 -14.14 -20.29 -1.36
C SER A 5 -12.84 -19.59 -0.92
N LYS A 6 -11.88 -20.29 -0.30
CA LYS A 6 -10.65 -19.67 0.23
C LYS A 6 -9.55 -19.45 -0.82
N SER A 7 -9.49 -20.26 -1.87
CA SER A 7 -8.40 -20.18 -2.86
C SER A 7 -8.54 -18.92 -3.73
N THR A 8 -9.76 -18.66 -4.23
CA THR A 8 -10.03 -17.53 -5.13
C THR A 8 -9.85 -16.17 -4.48
N ASN A 9 -10.19 -16.02 -3.19
CA ASN A 9 -9.99 -14.75 -2.48
C ASN A 9 -8.49 -14.45 -2.28
N ASN A 10 -7.67 -15.47 -2.02
CA ASN A 10 -6.23 -15.31 -1.87
C ASN A 10 -5.55 -14.94 -3.20
N ASP A 11 -6.03 -15.51 -4.31
CA ASP A 11 -5.53 -15.20 -5.66
C ASP A 11 -5.84 -13.74 -6.06
N LEU A 12 -7.02 -13.23 -5.66
CA LEU A 12 -7.40 -11.83 -5.90
C LEU A 12 -6.55 -10.87 -5.08
N ALA A 13 -6.32 -11.16 -3.79
CA ALA A 13 -5.46 -10.35 -2.94
C ALA A 13 -4.03 -10.26 -3.49
N ALA A 14 -3.46 -11.39 -3.93
CA ALA A 14 -2.14 -11.41 -4.56
C ALA A 14 -2.09 -10.55 -5.84
N THR A 15 -3.17 -10.56 -6.62
CA THR A 15 -3.29 -9.73 -7.83
C THR A 15 -3.31 -8.24 -7.47
N TRP A 16 -4.13 -7.83 -6.50
CA TRP A 16 -4.20 -6.44 -6.06
C TRP A 16 -2.89 -5.96 -5.46
N THR A 17 -2.18 -6.80 -4.70
CA THR A 17 -0.85 -6.47 -4.18
C THR A 17 0.13 -6.20 -5.33
N LYS A 18 0.12 -7.03 -6.37
CA LYS A 18 0.98 -6.84 -7.54
C LYS A 18 0.62 -5.56 -8.31
N GLU A 19 -0.68 -5.28 -8.46
CA GLU A 19 -1.15 -4.02 -9.05
C GLU A 19 -0.66 -2.82 -8.23
N ALA A 20 -0.88 -2.83 -6.90
CA ALA A 20 -0.50 -1.74 -6.02
C ALA A 20 1.02 -1.47 -6.03
N GLN A 21 1.85 -2.52 -6.11
CA GLN A 21 3.31 -2.36 -6.22
C GLN A 21 3.74 -1.60 -7.48
N ALA A 22 2.95 -1.66 -8.56
CA ALA A 22 3.24 -0.94 -9.80
C ALA A 22 2.78 0.52 -9.79
N LEU A 23 1.95 0.93 -8.81
CA LEU A 23 1.41 2.27 -8.73
C LEU A 23 2.39 3.24 -8.05
N THR A 24 2.36 4.49 -8.52
CA THR A 24 2.91 5.65 -7.82
C THR A 24 2.04 6.02 -6.62
N TYR A 25 2.51 6.96 -5.79
CA TYR A 25 1.76 7.43 -4.61
C TYR A 25 0.40 8.01 -5.01
N GLU A 26 0.38 8.93 -5.97
CA GLU A 26 -0.84 9.59 -6.44
C GLU A 26 -1.85 8.59 -7.01
N GLU A 27 -1.38 7.61 -7.78
CA GLU A 27 -2.26 6.60 -8.36
C GLU A 27 -2.82 5.65 -7.28
N ALA A 28 -1.99 5.23 -6.33
CA ALA A 28 -2.43 4.39 -5.21
C ALA A 28 -3.42 5.14 -4.31
N PHE A 29 -3.19 6.44 -4.06
CA PHE A 29 -4.08 7.29 -3.29
C PHE A 29 -5.41 7.50 -3.99
N GLN A 30 -5.41 7.79 -5.30
CA GLN A 30 -6.64 7.95 -6.07
C GLN A 30 -7.43 6.65 -6.16
N ALA A 31 -6.76 5.49 -6.31
CA ALA A 31 -7.41 4.19 -6.28
C ALA A 31 -8.05 3.88 -4.92
N LEU A 32 -7.39 4.29 -3.83
CA LEU A 32 -7.93 4.20 -2.47
C LEU A 32 -9.16 5.09 -2.30
N ASP A 33 -9.11 6.34 -2.75
CA ASP A 33 -10.22 7.29 -2.63
C ASP A 33 -11.50 6.77 -3.34
N LEU A 34 -11.35 6.21 -4.54
CA LEU A 34 -12.46 5.57 -5.26
C LEU A 34 -13.07 4.39 -4.49
N LEU A 35 -12.24 3.60 -3.80
CA LEU A 35 -12.74 2.51 -2.95
C LEU A 35 -13.43 3.03 -1.69
N LEU A 36 -12.94 4.12 -1.10
CA LEU A 36 -13.57 4.75 0.06
C LEU A 36 -14.96 5.29 -0.30
N VAL A 37 -15.11 5.95 -1.45
CA VAL A 37 -16.43 6.38 -1.96
C VAL A 37 -17.37 5.19 -2.09
N LYS A 38 -16.89 4.05 -2.62
CA LYS A 38 -17.69 2.83 -2.74
C LYS A 38 -18.06 2.23 -1.38
N LEU A 39 -17.14 2.23 -0.42
CA LEU A 39 -17.36 1.70 0.93
C LEU A 39 -18.33 2.54 1.77
N GLN A 40 -18.50 3.81 1.43
CA GLN A 40 -19.45 4.73 2.05
C GLN A 40 -20.87 4.60 1.48
N ASP A 41 -21.07 3.77 0.45
CA ASP A 41 -22.40 3.51 -0.10
C ASP A 41 -23.17 2.52 0.78
N ASP A 42 -24.25 2.99 1.40
CA ASP A 42 -25.14 2.22 2.28
C ASP A 42 -25.84 1.04 1.57
N SER A 43 -25.84 1.01 0.23
CA SER A 43 -26.42 -0.07 -0.57
C SER A 43 -25.44 -1.20 -0.90
N LEU A 44 -24.19 -1.11 -0.44
CA LEU A 44 -23.14 -2.07 -0.81
C LEU A 44 -23.38 -3.47 -0.20
N PRO A 45 -23.37 -4.55 -1.01
CA PRO A 45 -23.46 -5.92 -0.50
C PRO A 45 -22.28 -6.27 0.41
N LEU A 46 -22.52 -7.10 1.45
CA LEU A 46 -21.48 -7.47 2.43
C LEU A 46 -20.25 -8.15 1.80
N SER A 47 -20.44 -8.96 0.75
CA SER A 47 -19.33 -9.57 0.00
C SER A 47 -18.42 -8.52 -0.63
N ASP A 48 -19.03 -7.48 -1.18
CA ASP A 48 -18.34 -6.41 -1.87
C ASP A 48 -17.70 -5.45 -0.88
N LEU A 49 -18.32 -5.25 0.29
CA LEU A 49 -17.73 -4.54 1.42
C LEU A 49 -16.43 -5.21 1.86
N GLN A 50 -16.45 -6.53 2.09
CA GLN A 50 -15.26 -7.26 2.53
C GLN A 50 -14.13 -7.21 1.49
N SER A 51 -14.44 -7.45 0.21
CA SER A 51 -13.44 -7.38 -0.86
C SER A 51 -12.92 -5.96 -1.10
N SER A 52 -13.77 -4.94 -1.03
CA SER A 52 -13.36 -3.54 -1.20
C SER A 52 -12.52 -3.06 -0.02
N HIS A 53 -12.83 -3.50 1.20
CA HIS A 53 -12.02 -3.23 2.40
C HIS A 53 -10.62 -3.83 2.26
N GLN A 54 -10.52 -5.11 1.93
CA GLN A 54 -9.24 -5.79 1.76
C GLN A 54 -8.38 -5.12 0.67
N ARG A 55 -9.00 -4.70 -0.43
CA ARG A 55 -8.30 -3.97 -1.50
C ARG A 55 -7.87 -2.57 -1.05
N ALA A 56 -8.69 -1.88 -0.26
CA ALA A 56 -8.34 -0.57 0.30
C ALA A 56 -7.13 -0.66 1.24
N GLU A 57 -7.06 -1.70 2.09
CA GLU A 57 -5.89 -1.94 2.95
C GLU A 57 -4.60 -2.11 2.15
N ILE A 58 -4.66 -2.83 1.02
CA ILE A 58 -3.49 -3.02 0.14
C ILE A 58 -3.01 -1.69 -0.46
N TYR A 59 -3.92 -0.84 -0.97
CA TYR A 59 -3.52 0.46 -1.51
C TYR A 59 -3.01 1.41 -0.41
N LEU A 60 -3.60 1.37 0.79
CA LEU A 60 -3.12 2.14 1.92
C LEU A 60 -1.69 1.70 2.33
N GLN A 61 -1.42 0.41 2.37
CA GLN A 61 -0.08 -0.13 2.63
C GLN A 61 0.94 0.33 1.59
N ARG A 62 0.57 0.37 0.30
CA ARG A 62 1.44 0.92 -0.75
C ARG A 62 1.76 2.39 -0.52
N CYS A 63 0.75 3.20 -0.20
CA CYS A 63 0.93 4.63 0.09
C CYS A 63 1.91 4.82 1.26
N GLN A 64 1.73 4.06 2.34
CA GLN A 64 2.60 4.12 3.51
C GLN A 64 4.04 3.71 3.20
N ALA A 65 4.24 2.66 2.39
CA ALA A 65 5.56 2.21 1.98
C ALA A 65 6.29 3.31 1.18
N LEU A 66 5.62 3.93 0.22
CA LEU A 66 6.20 5.01 -0.58
C LEU A 66 6.59 6.23 0.26
N LEU A 67 5.75 6.62 1.22
CA LEU A 67 6.06 7.72 2.13
C LEU A 67 7.25 7.37 3.05
N SER A 68 7.31 6.13 3.54
CA SER A 68 8.42 5.65 4.37
C SER A 68 9.74 5.63 3.61
N ASP A 69 9.72 5.25 2.32
CA ASP A 69 10.90 5.25 1.47
C ASP A 69 11.43 6.69 1.25
N VAL A 70 10.52 7.65 1.03
CA VAL A 70 10.87 9.07 0.90
C VAL A 70 11.40 9.64 2.21
N GLU A 71 10.74 9.34 3.34
CA GLU A 71 11.20 9.75 4.67
C GLU A 71 12.63 9.24 4.93
N GLN A 72 12.89 7.96 4.65
CA GLN A 72 14.22 7.38 4.80
C GLN A 72 15.24 8.05 3.88
N SER A 73 14.88 8.31 2.62
CA SER A 73 15.76 9.01 1.68
C SER A 73 16.11 10.42 2.14
N VAL A 74 15.19 11.12 2.81
CA VAL A 74 15.44 12.45 3.39
C VAL A 74 16.35 12.35 4.61
N LEU A 75 16.17 11.35 5.46
CA LEU A 75 17.03 11.11 6.63
C LEU A 75 18.47 10.76 6.25
N GLU A 76 18.66 10.06 5.14
CA GLU A 76 19.98 9.69 4.61
C GLU A 76 20.60 10.74 3.69
N LEU A 77 19.88 11.83 3.39
CA LEU A 77 20.32 12.85 2.45
C LEU A 77 21.41 13.72 3.07
N ASN A 78 22.58 13.76 2.44
CA ASN A 78 23.62 14.71 2.80
C ASN A 78 23.20 16.14 2.34
N PRO A 79 23.13 17.13 3.24
CA PRO A 79 22.61 18.47 2.91
C PRO A 79 23.51 19.26 1.95
N ASP A 80 24.81 18.94 1.87
CA ASP A 80 25.78 19.66 1.05
C ASP A 80 25.93 19.06 -0.35
N THR A 81 25.76 17.74 -0.49
CA THR A 81 25.93 17.03 -1.76
C THR A 81 24.61 16.58 -2.39
N LEU A 82 23.52 16.54 -1.62
CA LEU A 82 22.22 15.97 -2.00
C LEU A 82 22.31 14.50 -2.47
N GLU A 83 23.32 13.78 -1.98
CA GLU A 83 23.47 12.34 -2.20
C GLU A 83 23.05 11.58 -0.94
N THR A 84 22.40 10.43 -1.12
CA THR A 84 22.06 9.52 0.00
C THR A 84 23.32 8.82 0.48
N GLN A 85 23.70 9.05 1.74
CA GLN A 85 24.81 8.34 2.39
C GLN A 85 24.24 7.35 3.41
N PRO A 86 24.65 6.07 3.40
CA PRO A 86 24.25 5.14 4.44
C PRO A 86 24.63 5.72 5.80
N LEU A 87 23.71 5.70 6.77
CA LEU A 87 24.00 6.09 8.16
C LEU A 87 25.11 5.18 8.70
N GLU A 88 26.37 5.64 8.61
CA GLU A 88 27.45 5.03 9.37
C GLU A 88 27.11 5.23 10.84
N GLN A 89 26.77 4.12 11.52
CA GLN A 89 26.59 4.09 12.95
C GLN A 89 27.87 4.59 13.60
N GLN A 90 27.88 5.85 14.04
CA GLN A 90 28.92 6.38 14.90
C GLN A 90 28.88 5.58 16.22
N GLN A 91 29.66 4.50 16.26
CA GLN A 91 30.05 3.82 17.48
C GLN A 91 31.06 4.73 18.18
N ASP A 92 30.56 5.61 19.06
CA ASP A 92 31.40 6.28 20.04
C ASP A 92 32.01 5.23 20.99
N ALA A 93 33.33 5.31 21.12
CA ALA A 93 34.21 4.43 21.89
C ALA A 93 34.18 4.71 23.41
#